data_AF-A0A4W6EWX8-F1
#
_entry.id   AF-A0A4W6EWX8-F1
#
_cell.length_a   1.000
_cell.length_b   1.000
_cell.length_c   1.000
_cell.angle_alpha   90.00
_cell.angle_beta   90.00
_cell.angle_gamma   90.00
#
_symmetry.space_group_name_H-M   'P 1'
#
loop_
_entity.id
_entity.type
_entity.pdbx_description
1 polymer ?
#
loop_
_entity_poly.entity_id
_entity_poly.type
_entity_poly.pdbx_seq_one_letter_code
_entity_poly.pdbx_strand_id
1 'polypeptide(L)'
;MDNVSMSTDNDMLKDKIRSYSTLNTLYHETRQEIDLLNKQIYVKDNIIADLKARLGRYERIYMTVGDNDSVVIGPSKSLLESLCKEICKLKQKRNDMEFKASRQEEEIQRLNVQLREKELELESVRCQPDHEKDQEIQRLRSALEERERSEATRAVLCTSLAEEADQLRSQLGTTVKVCQELLARLDKEKKGEGELEEMGQQQKAKETPESADMSGVNTQIRQLQEENKQLKQRVAYVQGLNSQWQRYDSSREDYIRGLCQRLKETTGQGLMPGLGSVSTGLLHQEISRLNGLLEEKMSECARLGREVEEMRRKDQERIQTLEQQVLIYTEDFKSERTDRERAQGQIQDLKEQVYQLKQQLHKQQGASRENRDVVPMCRVHIGHRISTRRSKDNAERLLRTTAETQQQPAAAAATPNPAWSECLGLSDLQCPRCQAKFSESESAEYLKHWEECAKL
;
A
#
# COMPACT_ATOMS: atom_id res chain seq x y z
N MET A 1 105.38 -21.03 13.34
CA MET A 1 103.96 -20.99 13.76
C MET A 1 103.55 -19.54 14.00
N ASP A 2 103.98 -18.61 13.13
CA ASP A 2 104.23 -17.22 13.57
C ASP A 2 103.30 -16.18 12.93
N ASN A 3 102.36 -16.62 12.09
CA ASN A 3 101.39 -15.73 11.43
C ASN A 3 100.24 -15.27 12.35
N VAL A 4 100.07 -15.90 13.51
CA VAL A 4 98.92 -15.66 14.39
C VAL A 4 99.18 -14.48 15.33
N SER A 5 100.42 -14.27 15.78
CA SER A 5 100.76 -13.23 16.77
C SER A 5 100.80 -11.81 16.19
N MET A 6 101.22 -11.65 14.92
CA MET A 6 101.20 -10.33 14.25
C MET A 6 99.78 -9.92 13.83
N SER A 7 98.85 -10.88 13.72
CA SER A 7 97.45 -10.62 13.40
C SER A 7 96.71 -10.02 14.59
N THR A 8 96.93 -10.55 15.81
CA THR A 8 96.23 -10.11 17.02
C THR A 8 96.54 -8.66 17.43
N ASP A 9 97.80 -8.25 17.31
CA ASP A 9 98.21 -6.87 17.63
C ASP A 9 97.69 -5.85 16.60
N ASN A 10 97.61 -6.27 15.33
CA ASN A 10 97.03 -5.47 14.25
C ASN A 10 95.52 -5.30 14.42
N ASP A 11 94.83 -6.33 14.88
CA ASP A 11 93.39 -6.27 15.14
C ASP A 11 93.05 -5.40 16.37
N MET A 12 93.85 -5.46 17.44
CA MET A 12 93.72 -4.54 18.58
C MET A 12 93.94 -3.07 18.19
N LEU A 13 94.89 -2.79 17.28
CA LEU A 13 95.12 -1.43 16.78
C LEU A 13 93.95 -0.94 15.92
N LYS A 14 93.38 -1.79 15.05
CA LYS A 14 92.18 -1.47 14.28
C LYS A 14 90.98 -1.19 15.18
N ASP A 15 90.81 -1.94 16.27
CA ASP A 15 89.72 -1.72 17.22
C ASP A 15 89.89 -0.41 18.00
N LYS A 16 91.12 -0.03 18.36
CA LYS A 16 91.40 1.30 18.91
C LYS A 16 91.09 2.40 17.91
N ILE A 17 91.48 2.26 16.64
CA ILE A 17 91.18 3.25 15.59
C ILE A 17 89.66 3.37 15.39
N ARG A 18 88.92 2.26 15.38
CA ARG A 18 87.44 2.24 15.33
C ARG A 18 86.81 2.90 16.55
N SER A 19 87.37 2.70 17.73
CA SER A 19 86.92 3.35 18.96
C SER A 19 87.13 4.87 18.90
N TYR A 20 88.32 5.31 18.46
CA TYR A 20 88.60 6.74 18.27
C TYR A 20 87.72 7.37 17.20
N SER A 21 87.46 6.68 16.08
CA SER A 21 86.54 7.20 15.06
C SER A 21 85.11 7.30 15.58
N THR A 22 84.65 6.32 16.36
CA THR A 22 83.32 6.34 16.99
C THR A 22 83.20 7.50 17.98
N LEU A 23 84.20 7.69 18.84
CA LEU A 23 84.23 8.80 19.80
C LEU A 23 84.26 10.16 19.10
N ASN A 24 85.01 10.28 18.00
CA ASN A 24 85.07 11.52 17.23
C ASN A 24 83.73 11.85 16.56
N THR A 25 83.04 10.84 16.02
CA THR A 25 81.67 11.00 15.49
C THR A 25 80.71 11.46 16.58
N LEU A 26 80.69 10.78 17.74
CA LEU A 26 79.84 11.16 18.87
C LEU A 26 80.14 12.58 19.38
N TYR A 27 81.42 12.98 19.41
CA TYR A 27 81.81 14.34 19.78
C TYR A 27 81.24 15.39 18.81
N HIS A 28 81.34 15.16 17.50
CA HIS A 28 80.78 16.06 16.51
C HIS A 28 79.25 16.09 16.51
N GLU A 29 78.59 14.94 16.69
CA GLU A 29 77.14 14.84 16.85
C GLU A 29 76.65 15.61 18.08
N THR A 30 77.30 15.42 19.23
CA THR A 30 76.98 16.16 20.47
C THR A 30 77.16 17.66 20.27
N ARG A 31 78.23 18.07 19.56
CA ARG A 31 78.46 19.48 19.26
C ARG A 31 77.38 20.06 18.34
N GLN A 32 76.94 19.30 17.34
CA GLN A 32 75.83 19.70 16.47
C GLN A 32 74.50 19.79 17.24
N GLU A 33 74.24 18.87 18.17
CA GLU A 33 73.06 18.90 19.03
C GLU A 33 73.07 20.14 19.94
N ILE A 34 74.21 20.48 20.54
CA ILE A 34 74.38 21.71 21.32
C ILE A 34 74.08 22.95 20.47
N ASP A 35 74.59 23.01 19.23
CA ASP A 35 74.34 24.15 18.32
C ASP A 35 72.85 24.25 17.93
N LEU A 36 72.16 23.13 17.76
CA LEU A 36 70.71 23.09 17.50
C LEU A 36 69.89 23.56 18.72
N LEU A 37 70.26 23.11 19.92
CA LEU A 37 69.62 23.54 21.15
C LEU A 37 69.81 25.04 21.41
N ASN A 38 71.02 25.57 21.17
CA ASN A 38 71.29 27.00 21.28
C ASN A 38 70.42 27.82 20.31
N LYS A 39 70.24 27.36 19.07
CA LYS A 39 69.32 28.00 18.12
C LYS A 39 67.86 27.97 18.61
N GLN A 40 67.41 26.86 19.20
CA GLN A 40 66.07 26.79 19.80
C GLN A 40 65.90 27.76 20.96
N ILE A 41 66.90 27.88 21.84
CA ILE A 41 66.89 28.83 22.96
C ILE A 41 66.75 30.26 22.42
N TYR A 42 67.54 30.63 21.40
CA TYR A 42 67.45 31.94 20.78
C TYR A 42 66.06 32.24 20.19
N VAL A 43 65.44 31.27 19.52
CA VAL A 43 64.06 31.43 19.02
C VAL A 43 63.07 31.61 20.17
N LYS A 44 63.19 30.81 21.24
CA LYS A 44 62.33 30.94 22.43
C LYS A 44 62.51 32.29 23.12
N ASP A 45 63.74 32.79 23.24
CA ASP A 45 64.02 34.09 23.85
C ASP A 45 63.44 35.24 23.03
N ASN A 46 63.49 35.17 21.70
CA ASN A 46 62.84 36.14 20.82
C ASN A 46 61.31 36.12 20.97
N ILE A 47 60.70 34.93 21.08
CA ILE A 47 59.25 34.80 21.35
C ILE A 47 58.90 35.40 22.71
N ILE A 48 59.70 35.11 23.75
CA ILE A 48 59.51 35.67 25.08
C ILE A 48 59.63 37.21 25.03
N ALA A 49 60.60 37.75 24.29
CA ALA A 49 60.76 39.18 24.10
C ALA A 49 59.55 39.81 23.38
N ASP A 50 59.02 39.20 22.32
CA ASP A 50 57.80 39.66 21.64
C ASP A 50 56.58 39.62 22.58
N LEU A 51 56.38 38.52 23.31
CA LEU A 51 55.30 38.39 24.28
C LEU A 51 55.40 39.44 25.39
N LYS A 52 56.61 39.68 25.91
CA LYS A 52 56.86 40.77 26.87
C LYS A 52 56.57 42.14 26.27
N ALA A 53 56.94 42.38 25.01
CA ALA A 53 56.64 43.63 24.33
C ALA A 53 55.13 43.80 24.08
N ARG A 54 54.40 42.73 23.77
CA ARG A 54 52.92 42.71 23.62
C ARG A 54 52.23 42.99 24.95
N LEU A 55 52.63 42.31 26.01
CA LEU A 55 52.15 42.58 27.37
C LEU A 55 52.44 44.02 27.80
N GLY A 56 53.67 44.49 27.57
CA GLY A 56 54.05 45.87 27.84
C GLY A 56 53.29 46.92 27.03
N ARG A 57 52.65 46.56 25.90
CA ARG A 57 51.69 47.44 25.18
C ARG A 57 50.33 47.48 25.85
N TYR A 58 49.85 46.35 26.38
CA TYR A 58 48.63 46.30 27.20
C TYR A 58 48.81 47.01 28.54
N GLU A 59 49.99 46.90 29.15
CA GLU A 59 50.35 47.62 30.38
C GLU A 59 50.57 49.12 30.14
N ARG A 60 51.15 49.54 29.00
CA ARG A 60 51.28 50.98 28.67
C ARG A 60 49.96 51.70 28.41
N ILE A 61 48.87 50.96 28.22
CA ILE A 61 47.51 51.52 28.18
C ILE A 61 47.03 51.88 29.61
N TYR A 62 47.66 51.34 30.66
CA TYR A 62 47.55 51.88 32.01
C TYR A 62 48.49 53.09 32.13
N MET A 63 47.95 54.30 32.03
CA MET A 63 48.68 55.50 32.45
C MET A 63 48.76 55.51 33.98
N THR A 64 49.96 55.38 34.53
CA THR A 64 50.25 55.80 35.91
C THR A 64 50.26 57.34 35.95
N VAL A 65 49.11 57.92 36.27
CA VAL A 65 49.08 59.27 36.87
C VAL A 65 49.45 59.09 38.34
N GLY A 66 50.30 59.98 38.86
CA GLY A 66 50.98 59.84 40.15
C GLY A 66 50.10 59.44 41.34
N ASP A 67 50.75 58.77 42.30
CA ASP A 67 50.28 58.32 43.61
C ASP A 67 48.77 58.03 43.74
N ASN A 68 48.47 56.73 43.58
CA ASN A 68 47.32 56.00 44.11
C ASN A 68 45.99 55.91 43.34
N ASP A 69 45.91 56.13 42.03
CA ASP A 69 44.77 55.58 41.27
C ASP A 69 45.16 55.20 39.82
N SER A 70 45.25 53.89 39.56
CA SER A 70 45.43 53.35 38.21
C SER A 70 44.11 53.40 37.45
N VAL A 71 43.91 54.47 36.68
CA VAL A 71 42.72 54.57 35.81
C VAL A 71 42.91 53.64 34.61
N VAL A 72 42.17 52.53 34.63
CA VAL A 72 42.06 51.57 33.53
C VAL A 72 41.50 52.27 32.29
N ILE A 73 42.36 52.66 31.33
CA ILE A 73 41.93 53.05 29.97
C ILE A 73 41.65 51.76 29.18
N GLY A 74 40.69 50.96 29.65
CA GLY A 74 40.18 49.80 28.94
C GLY A 74 39.05 50.19 27.98
N PRO A 75 38.66 49.32 27.03
CA PRO A 75 37.37 49.47 26.37
C PRO A 75 36.27 49.71 27.42
N SER A 76 35.33 50.60 27.12
CA SER A 76 34.35 51.06 28.10
C SER A 76 33.68 49.87 28.80
N LYS A 77 33.52 49.94 30.13
CA LYS A 77 32.90 48.86 30.93
C LYS A 77 31.54 48.44 30.34
N SER A 78 30.79 49.40 29.78
CA SER A 78 29.53 49.17 29.08
C SER A 78 29.66 48.33 27.80
N LEU A 79 30.72 48.51 27.01
CA LEU A 79 30.98 47.70 25.82
C LEU A 79 31.33 46.26 26.20
N LEU A 80 32.18 46.10 27.21
CA LEU A 80 32.54 44.79 27.75
C LEU A 80 31.32 44.04 28.28
N GLU A 81 30.48 44.71 29.06
CA GLU A 81 29.24 44.13 29.58
C GLU A 81 28.23 43.79 28.47
N SER A 82 28.12 44.64 27.43
CA SER A 82 27.28 44.37 26.25
C SER A 82 27.78 43.16 25.46
N LEU A 83 29.09 43.05 25.24
CA LEU A 83 29.69 41.91 24.55
C LEU A 83 29.53 40.62 25.37
N CYS A 84 29.69 40.67 26.69
CA CYS A 84 29.41 39.53 27.56
C CYS A 84 27.95 39.08 27.45
N LYS A 85 26.99 40.02 27.44
CA LYS A 85 25.57 39.72 27.25
C LYS A 85 25.29 39.09 25.89
N GLU A 86 25.88 39.60 24.81
CA GLU A 86 25.73 39.00 23.47
C GLU A 86 26.37 37.62 23.37
N ILE A 87 27.57 37.41 23.95
CA ILE A 87 28.20 36.09 24.01
C ILE A 87 27.32 35.10 24.78
N CYS A 88 26.72 35.52 25.90
CA CYS A 88 25.77 34.68 26.64
C CYS A 88 24.53 34.34 25.81
N LYS A 89 23.93 35.31 25.11
CA LYS A 89 22.80 35.07 24.19
C LYS A 89 23.16 34.11 23.07
N LEU A 90 24.34 34.27 22.45
CA LEU A 90 24.81 33.40 21.38
C LEU A 90 25.08 31.98 21.88
N LYS A 91 25.68 31.83 23.07
CA LYS A 91 25.87 30.52 23.72
C LYS A 91 24.52 29.85 23.99
N GLN A 92 23.54 30.58 24.48
CA GLN A 92 22.20 30.04 24.72
C GLN A 92 21.52 29.61 23.41
N LYS A 93 21.53 30.48 22.38
CA LYS A 93 21.00 30.13 21.05
C LYS A 93 21.68 28.89 20.46
N ARG A 94 23.00 28.77 20.59
CA ARG A 94 23.75 27.60 20.14
C ARG A 94 23.28 26.34 20.86
N ASN A 95 23.18 26.38 22.19
CA ASN A 95 22.72 25.25 22.99
C ASN A 95 21.26 24.87 22.66
N ASP A 96 20.38 25.84 22.42
CA ASP A 96 19.00 25.60 22.02
C ASP A 96 18.90 24.93 20.63
N MET A 97 19.75 25.33 19.69
CA MET A 97 19.83 24.69 18.37
C MET A 97 20.40 23.27 18.47
N GLU A 98 21.42 23.06 19.29
CA GLU A 98 22.01 21.73 19.54
C GLU A 98 20.97 20.79 20.15
N PHE A 99 20.19 21.24 21.13
CA PHE A 99 19.11 20.46 21.72
C PHE A 99 17.98 20.14 20.72
N LYS A 100 17.62 21.10 19.85
CA LYS A 100 16.65 20.86 18.77
C LYS A 100 17.17 19.84 17.76
N ALA A 101 18.45 19.93 17.39
CA ALA A 101 19.08 18.99 16.48
C ALA A 101 19.10 17.57 17.08
N SER A 102 19.45 17.41 18.37
CA SER A 102 19.39 16.11 19.04
C SER A 102 17.97 15.52 19.07
N ARG A 103 16.95 16.34 19.35
CA ARG A 103 15.55 15.87 19.29
C ARG A 103 15.13 15.42 17.89
N GLN A 104 15.55 16.16 16.86
CA GLN A 104 15.28 15.79 15.47
C GLN A 104 16.00 14.49 15.09
N GLU A 105 17.24 14.31 15.56
CA GLU A 105 17.99 13.08 15.33
C GLU A 105 17.34 11.87 15.99
N GLU A 106 16.85 12.00 17.24
CA GLU A 106 16.07 10.95 17.91
C GLU A 106 14.76 10.63 17.16
N GLU A 107 14.09 11.63 16.62
CA GLU A 107 12.86 11.43 15.84
C GLU A 107 13.14 10.72 14.52
N ILE A 108 14.19 11.12 13.80
CA ILE A 108 14.66 10.44 12.59
C ILE A 108 15.02 8.98 12.90
N GLN A 109 15.69 8.71 14.02
CA GLN A 109 16.01 7.34 14.44
C GLN A 109 14.75 6.52 14.72
N ARG A 110 13.76 7.08 15.45
CA ARG A 110 12.47 6.42 15.69
C ARG A 110 11.73 6.11 14.38
N LEU A 111 11.67 7.06 13.47
CA LEU A 111 11.02 6.88 12.16
C LEU A 111 11.74 5.83 11.31
N ASN A 112 13.08 5.80 11.33
CA ASN A 112 13.86 4.78 10.62
C ASN A 112 13.62 3.37 11.17
N VAL A 113 13.40 3.22 12.48
CA VAL A 113 13.04 1.92 13.07
C VAL A 113 11.65 1.49 12.60
N GLN A 114 10.66 2.38 12.66
CA GLN A 114 9.31 2.10 12.16
C GLN A 114 9.28 1.77 10.68
N LEU A 115 10.08 2.46 9.86
CA LEU A 115 10.21 2.16 8.43
C LEU A 115 10.72 0.74 8.22
N ARG A 116 11.78 0.34 8.93
CA ARG A 116 12.32 -1.04 8.84
C ARG A 116 11.32 -2.10 9.31
N GLU A 117 10.57 -1.82 10.36
CA GLU A 117 9.49 -2.72 10.81
C GLU A 117 8.42 -2.89 9.73
N LYS A 118 8.02 -1.79 9.08
CA LYS A 118 7.04 -1.84 7.97
C LYS A 118 7.59 -2.53 6.73
N GLU A 119 8.87 -2.36 6.41
CA GLU A 119 9.55 -3.11 5.34
C GLU A 119 9.57 -4.62 5.63
N LEU A 120 9.82 -5.01 6.88
CA LEU A 120 9.78 -6.41 7.31
C LEU A 120 8.36 -6.99 7.28
N GLU A 121 7.34 -6.24 7.69
CA GLU A 121 5.94 -6.65 7.54
C GLU A 121 5.57 -6.85 6.06
N LEU A 122 5.97 -5.92 5.19
CA LEU A 122 5.73 -6.04 3.75
C LEU A 122 6.45 -7.25 3.15
N GLU A 123 7.69 -7.51 3.54
CA GLU A 123 8.42 -8.70 3.09
C GLU A 123 7.77 -9.97 3.64
N SER A 124 7.30 -9.98 4.90
CA SER A 124 6.56 -11.11 5.47
C SER A 124 5.27 -11.40 4.69
N VAL A 125 4.52 -10.37 4.28
CA VAL A 125 3.31 -10.52 3.46
C VAL A 125 3.66 -10.99 2.04
N ARG A 126 4.77 -10.51 1.46
CA ARG A 126 5.26 -10.97 0.16
C ARG A 126 5.78 -12.41 0.19
N CYS A 127 6.34 -12.84 1.31
CA CYS A 127 6.77 -14.21 1.55
C CYS A 127 5.60 -15.13 1.97
N GLN A 128 4.39 -14.61 2.23
CA GLN A 128 3.23 -15.48 2.37
C GLN A 128 2.98 -16.22 1.06
N PRO A 129 2.67 -17.52 1.09
CA PRO A 129 2.61 -18.30 -0.13
C PRO A 129 1.37 -17.90 -0.93
N ASP A 130 1.53 -17.25 -2.09
CA ASP A 130 0.47 -17.13 -3.12
C ASP A 130 -0.15 -18.50 -3.47
N HIS A 131 0.61 -19.56 -3.20
CA HIS A 131 0.19 -20.95 -3.29
C HIS A 131 -1.10 -21.28 -2.54
N GLU A 132 -1.45 -20.65 -1.41
CA GLU A 132 -2.70 -20.95 -0.71
C GLU A 132 -3.93 -20.48 -1.50
N LYS A 133 -3.84 -19.29 -2.11
CA LYS A 133 -4.89 -18.77 -3.00
C LYS A 133 -4.96 -19.60 -4.27
N ASP A 134 -3.82 -19.98 -4.84
CA ASP A 134 -3.78 -20.82 -6.04
C ASP A 134 -4.31 -22.23 -5.78
N GLN A 135 -4.03 -22.82 -4.62
CA GLN A 135 -4.60 -24.09 -4.17
C GLN A 135 -6.12 -23.99 -4.00
N GLU A 136 -6.61 -22.89 -3.41
CA GLU A 136 -8.06 -22.64 -3.27
C GLU A 136 -8.71 -22.50 -4.65
N ILE A 137 -8.11 -21.73 -5.57
CA ILE A 137 -8.57 -21.58 -6.94
C ILE A 137 -8.61 -22.93 -7.64
N GLN A 138 -7.59 -23.77 -7.48
CA GLN A 138 -7.56 -25.11 -8.07
C GLN A 138 -8.66 -26.00 -7.50
N ARG A 139 -8.87 -25.99 -6.17
CA ARG A 139 -9.96 -26.72 -5.52
C ARG A 139 -11.34 -26.26 -6.01
N LEU A 140 -11.57 -24.95 -6.11
CA LEU A 140 -12.81 -24.38 -6.64
C LEU A 140 -13.04 -24.75 -8.11
N ARG A 141 -12.01 -24.74 -8.95
CA ARG A 141 -12.10 -25.18 -10.35
C ARG A 141 -12.51 -26.65 -10.45
N SER A 142 -11.86 -27.53 -9.70
CA SER A 142 -12.21 -28.96 -9.69
C SER A 142 -13.63 -29.21 -9.20
N ALA A 143 -14.08 -28.50 -8.15
CA ALA A 143 -15.46 -28.59 -7.67
C ALA A 143 -16.49 -28.10 -8.70
N LEU A 144 -16.16 -27.06 -9.45
CA LEU A 144 -17.01 -26.50 -10.49
C LEU A 144 -17.15 -27.46 -11.69
N GLU A 145 -16.05 -28.07 -12.14
CA GLU A 145 -16.08 -29.11 -13.17
C GLU A 145 -16.89 -30.34 -12.76
N GLU A 146 -16.80 -30.77 -11.49
CA GLU A 146 -17.62 -31.88 -10.96
C GLU A 146 -19.11 -31.52 -10.98
N ARG A 147 -19.44 -30.29 -10.57
CA ARG A 147 -20.81 -29.78 -10.62
C ARG A 147 -21.34 -29.77 -12.05
N GLU A 148 -20.57 -29.27 -13.02
CA GLU A 148 -20.94 -29.26 -14.44
C GLU A 148 -21.17 -30.68 -14.99
N ARG A 149 -20.30 -31.64 -14.64
CA ARG A 149 -20.49 -33.06 -15.03
C ARG A 149 -21.76 -33.66 -14.44
N SER A 150 -22.05 -33.38 -13.17
CA SER A 150 -23.28 -33.83 -12.52
C SER A 150 -24.54 -33.17 -13.14
N GLU A 151 -24.44 -31.90 -13.50
CA GLU A 151 -25.52 -31.13 -14.11
C GLU A 151 -25.81 -31.59 -15.55
N ALA A 152 -24.77 -31.87 -16.33
CA ALA A 152 -24.90 -32.48 -17.66
C ALA A 152 -25.59 -33.86 -17.58
N THR A 153 -25.18 -34.69 -16.63
CA THR A 153 -25.81 -36.01 -16.39
C THR A 153 -27.28 -35.85 -16.01
N ARG A 154 -27.59 -34.92 -15.10
CA ARG A 154 -28.96 -34.61 -14.70
C ARG A 154 -29.80 -34.14 -15.87
N ALA A 155 -29.26 -33.28 -16.74
CA ALA A 155 -29.96 -32.78 -17.92
C ALA A 155 -30.33 -33.92 -18.87
N VAL A 156 -29.41 -34.83 -19.17
CA VAL A 156 -29.67 -36.01 -20.04
C VAL A 156 -30.75 -36.93 -19.44
N LEU A 157 -30.73 -37.15 -18.12
CA LEU A 157 -31.78 -37.93 -17.46
C LEU A 157 -33.14 -37.22 -17.53
N CYS A 158 -33.18 -35.90 -17.32
CA CYS A 158 -34.40 -35.12 -17.44
C CYS A 158 -34.97 -35.16 -18.87
N THR A 159 -34.13 -35.07 -19.89
CA THR A 159 -34.59 -35.17 -21.29
C THR A 159 -35.11 -36.58 -21.59
N SER A 160 -34.40 -37.64 -21.18
CA SER A 160 -34.85 -39.02 -21.38
C SER A 160 -36.18 -39.30 -20.69
N LEU A 161 -36.36 -38.84 -19.45
CA LEU A 161 -37.63 -39.00 -18.72
C LEU A 161 -38.77 -38.21 -19.36
N ALA A 162 -38.49 -37.02 -19.92
CA ALA A 162 -39.48 -36.25 -20.65
C ALA A 162 -39.91 -36.97 -21.95
N GLU A 163 -38.95 -37.52 -22.70
CA GLU A 163 -39.20 -38.31 -23.91
C GLU A 163 -40.02 -39.57 -23.62
N GLU A 164 -39.70 -40.31 -22.55
CA GLU A 164 -40.50 -41.47 -22.10
C GLU A 164 -41.93 -41.05 -21.72
N ALA A 165 -42.09 -39.94 -21.01
CA ALA A 165 -43.42 -39.43 -20.65
C ALA A 165 -44.25 -39.08 -21.90
N ASP A 166 -43.64 -38.45 -22.91
CA ASP A 166 -44.31 -38.10 -24.16
C ASP A 166 -44.63 -39.34 -25.02
N GLN A 167 -43.77 -40.36 -24.99
CA GLN A 167 -44.03 -41.65 -25.62
C GLN A 167 -45.24 -42.34 -24.97
N LEU A 168 -45.31 -42.36 -23.63
CA LEU A 168 -46.45 -42.92 -22.89
C LEU A 168 -47.74 -42.14 -23.16
N ARG A 169 -47.70 -40.80 -23.23
CA ARG A 169 -48.87 -39.99 -23.62
C ARG A 169 -49.34 -40.33 -25.04
N SER A 170 -48.40 -40.51 -25.97
CA SER A 170 -48.70 -40.86 -27.35
C SER A 170 -49.33 -42.24 -27.46
N GLN A 171 -48.79 -43.24 -26.74
CA GLN A 171 -49.36 -44.59 -26.65
C GLN A 171 -50.76 -44.58 -26.03
N LEU A 172 -50.96 -43.83 -24.95
CA LEU A 172 -52.29 -43.68 -24.36
C LEU A 172 -53.26 -43.03 -25.36
N GLY A 173 -52.81 -42.02 -26.10
CA GLY A 173 -53.59 -41.38 -27.16
C GLY A 173 -54.01 -42.34 -28.28
N THR A 174 -53.14 -43.26 -28.70
CA THR A 174 -53.49 -44.29 -29.69
C THR A 174 -54.46 -45.32 -29.10
N THR A 175 -54.26 -45.76 -27.85
CA THR A 175 -55.19 -46.66 -27.17
C THR A 175 -56.58 -46.03 -27.04
N VAL A 176 -56.67 -44.75 -26.68
CA VAL A 176 -57.94 -44.01 -26.61
C VAL A 176 -58.65 -43.97 -27.97
N LYS A 177 -57.92 -43.72 -29.06
CA LYS A 177 -58.50 -43.74 -30.42
C LYS A 177 -59.06 -45.12 -30.78
N VAL A 178 -58.33 -46.20 -30.48
CA VAL A 178 -58.81 -47.58 -30.69
C VAL A 178 -60.09 -47.84 -29.88
N CYS A 179 -60.13 -47.44 -28.61
CA CYS A 179 -61.35 -47.57 -27.79
C CYS A 179 -62.53 -46.78 -28.38
N GLN A 180 -62.30 -45.55 -28.88
CA GLN A 180 -63.34 -44.75 -29.54
C GLN A 180 -63.86 -45.42 -30.82
N GLU A 181 -62.97 -45.99 -31.64
CA GLU A 181 -63.35 -46.72 -32.85
C GLU A 181 -64.20 -47.97 -32.54
N LEU A 182 -63.83 -48.73 -31.51
CA LEU A 182 -64.59 -49.89 -31.06
C LEU A 182 -65.99 -49.48 -30.57
N LEU A 183 -66.08 -48.41 -29.77
CA LEU A 183 -67.37 -47.85 -29.35
C LEU A 183 -68.23 -47.43 -30.54
N ALA A 184 -67.63 -46.75 -31.53
CA ALA A 184 -68.35 -46.34 -32.74
C ALA A 184 -68.84 -47.51 -33.60
N ARG A 185 -68.12 -48.64 -33.62
CA ARG A 185 -68.58 -49.88 -34.29
C ARG A 185 -69.77 -50.49 -33.55
N LEU A 186 -69.70 -50.59 -32.23
CA LEU A 186 -70.81 -51.09 -31.41
C LEU A 186 -72.07 -50.22 -31.54
N ASP A 187 -71.92 -48.90 -31.64
CA ASP A 187 -73.05 -47.99 -31.85
C ASP A 187 -73.66 -48.09 -33.26
N LYS A 188 -72.86 -48.45 -34.27
CA LYS A 188 -73.35 -48.72 -35.64
C LYS A 188 -74.09 -50.05 -35.72
N GLU A 189 -73.60 -51.09 -35.05
CA GLU A 189 -74.30 -52.37 -34.94
C GLU A 189 -75.67 -52.20 -34.28
N LYS A 190 -75.76 -51.42 -33.18
CA LYS A 190 -77.04 -51.08 -32.53
C LYS A 190 -78.00 -50.25 -33.39
N LYS A 191 -77.51 -49.55 -34.42
CA LYS A 191 -78.33 -48.73 -35.33
C LYS A 191 -78.68 -49.47 -36.64
N GLY A 192 -78.06 -50.62 -36.90
CA GLY A 192 -78.19 -51.39 -38.15
C GLY A 192 -79.10 -52.62 -38.09
N GLU A 193 -79.60 -53.03 -36.92
CA GLU A 193 -80.48 -54.20 -36.73
C GLU A 193 -81.93 -54.01 -37.23
N GLY A 194 -82.18 -53.09 -38.17
CA GLY A 194 -83.54 -52.71 -38.63
C GLY A 194 -83.90 -52.97 -40.09
N GLU A 195 -82.97 -53.29 -41.00
CA GLU A 195 -83.30 -53.46 -42.43
C GLU A 195 -82.69 -54.73 -43.04
N LEU A 196 -83.57 -55.73 -43.10
CA LEU A 196 -83.70 -56.85 -44.05
C LEU A 196 -82.45 -57.60 -44.52
N GLU A 197 -82.35 -58.82 -44.00
CA GLU A 197 -82.05 -60.03 -44.77
C GLU A 197 -82.83 -60.06 -46.10
N GLU A 198 -82.14 -60.44 -47.18
CA GLU A 198 -82.46 -61.61 -48.03
C GLU A 198 -82.21 -61.34 -49.53
N MET A 199 -81.11 -61.91 -50.06
CA MET A 199 -80.94 -62.51 -51.41
C MET A 199 -79.47 -62.95 -51.47
N GLY A 200 -79.05 -64.20 -51.63
CA GLY A 200 -79.70 -65.41 -52.09
C GLY A 200 -78.69 -66.16 -52.98
N GLN A 201 -78.22 -67.33 -52.51
CA GLN A 201 -77.74 -68.49 -53.30
C GLN A 201 -76.39 -68.27 -54.05
N GLN A 202 -75.46 -69.23 -54.21
CA GLN A 202 -75.60 -70.67 -54.35
C GLN A 202 -74.22 -71.37 -54.25
N GLN A 203 -74.17 -72.47 -53.50
CA GLN A 203 -73.36 -73.69 -53.71
C GLN A 203 -71.84 -73.60 -54.01
N LYS A 204 -71.02 -74.11 -53.08
CA LYS A 204 -70.34 -75.41 -53.31
C LYS A 204 -69.85 -76.02 -51.99
N ALA A 205 -70.36 -77.22 -51.69
CA ALA A 205 -69.74 -78.11 -50.74
C ALA A 205 -68.39 -78.59 -51.29
N LYS A 206 -67.32 -78.47 -50.51
CA LYS A 206 -66.19 -79.40 -50.54
C LYS A 206 -65.44 -79.32 -49.20
N GLU A 207 -65.65 -80.37 -48.42
CA GLU A 207 -64.73 -80.97 -47.44
C GLU A 207 -63.40 -80.23 -47.20
N THR A 208 -63.26 -79.75 -45.95
CA THR A 208 -62.03 -79.73 -45.13
C THR A 208 -60.70 -79.35 -45.80
N PRO A 209 -60.18 -78.13 -45.55
CA PRO A 209 -58.80 -77.76 -45.84
C PRO A 209 -57.94 -77.95 -44.59
N GLU A 210 -57.52 -79.19 -44.28
CA GLU A 210 -56.62 -79.42 -43.14
C GLU A 210 -55.18 -78.93 -43.41
N SER A 211 -54.85 -78.41 -44.61
CA SER A 211 -53.48 -77.96 -44.93
C SER A 211 -53.24 -76.45 -44.82
N ALA A 212 -54.28 -75.61 -44.85
CA ALA A 212 -54.13 -74.16 -44.79
C ALA A 212 -54.08 -73.63 -43.35
N ASP A 213 -54.93 -74.19 -42.47
CA ASP A 213 -54.95 -73.85 -41.04
C ASP A 213 -53.68 -74.35 -40.33
N MET A 214 -53.19 -75.53 -40.74
CA MET A 214 -51.90 -76.05 -40.31
C MET A 214 -50.70 -75.17 -40.73
N SER A 215 -50.80 -74.37 -41.81
CA SER A 215 -49.72 -73.46 -42.19
C SER A 215 -49.63 -72.24 -41.28
N GLY A 216 -50.77 -71.66 -40.91
CA GLY A 216 -50.87 -70.55 -39.95
C GLY A 216 -50.47 -70.97 -38.54
N VAL A 217 -50.98 -72.12 -38.09
CA VAL A 217 -50.59 -72.74 -36.82
C VAL A 217 -49.10 -73.06 -36.80
N ASN A 218 -48.52 -73.58 -37.89
CA ASN A 218 -47.08 -73.80 -37.98
C ASN A 218 -46.25 -72.51 -37.96
N THR A 219 -46.72 -71.41 -38.58
CA THR A 219 -46.04 -70.11 -38.47
C THR A 219 -46.08 -69.56 -37.05
N GLN A 220 -47.21 -69.72 -36.36
CA GLN A 220 -47.36 -69.26 -34.98
C GLN A 220 -46.56 -70.13 -34.00
N ILE A 221 -46.48 -71.44 -34.23
CA ILE A 221 -45.59 -72.34 -33.49
C ILE A 221 -44.12 -71.91 -33.67
N ARG A 222 -43.68 -71.57 -34.89
CA ARG A 222 -42.30 -71.09 -35.11
C ARG A 222 -42.03 -69.75 -34.43
N GLN A 223 -42.99 -68.83 -34.47
CA GLN A 223 -42.87 -67.54 -33.79
C GLN A 223 -42.79 -67.72 -32.27
N LEU A 224 -43.67 -68.53 -31.69
CA LEU A 224 -43.62 -68.87 -30.26
C LEU A 224 -42.34 -69.62 -29.89
N GLN A 225 -41.81 -70.48 -30.76
CA GLN A 225 -40.52 -71.15 -30.54
C GLN A 225 -39.36 -70.17 -30.52
N GLU A 226 -39.35 -69.18 -31.41
CA GLU A 226 -38.32 -68.14 -31.45
C GLU A 226 -38.44 -67.18 -30.25
N GLU A 227 -39.66 -66.76 -29.89
CA GLU A 227 -39.90 -65.98 -28.67
C GLU A 227 -39.49 -66.76 -27.42
N ASN A 228 -39.78 -68.07 -27.35
CA ASN A 228 -39.36 -68.93 -26.25
C ASN A 228 -37.83 -69.05 -26.17
N LYS A 229 -37.15 -69.10 -27.32
CA LYS A 229 -35.68 -69.09 -27.39
C LYS A 229 -35.11 -67.75 -26.93
N GLN A 230 -35.70 -66.63 -27.33
CA GLN A 230 -35.31 -65.30 -26.88
C GLN A 230 -35.54 -65.10 -25.38
N LEU A 231 -36.67 -65.58 -24.84
CA LEU A 231 -36.93 -65.57 -23.40
C LEU A 231 -35.92 -66.43 -22.64
N LYS A 232 -35.57 -67.62 -23.14
CA LYS A 232 -34.51 -68.46 -22.55
C LYS A 232 -33.17 -67.75 -22.53
N GLN A 233 -32.80 -67.04 -23.60
CA GLN A 233 -31.57 -66.24 -23.66
C GLN A 233 -31.60 -65.08 -22.66
N ARG A 234 -32.72 -64.35 -22.55
CA ARG A 234 -32.89 -63.28 -21.56
C ARG A 234 -32.82 -63.79 -20.12
N VAL A 235 -33.44 -64.94 -19.85
CA VAL A 235 -33.36 -65.59 -18.53
C VAL A 235 -31.92 -65.99 -18.22
N ALA A 236 -31.20 -66.61 -19.16
CA ALA A 236 -29.80 -66.96 -18.97
C ALA A 236 -28.92 -65.72 -18.72
N TYR A 237 -29.17 -64.62 -19.42
CA TYR A 237 -28.48 -63.35 -19.22
C TYR A 237 -28.72 -62.77 -17.82
N VAL A 238 -29.98 -62.70 -17.38
CA VAL A 238 -30.32 -62.22 -16.03
C VAL A 238 -29.76 -63.14 -14.95
N GLN A 239 -29.77 -64.47 -15.16
CA GLN A 239 -29.13 -65.42 -14.25
C GLN A 239 -27.61 -65.19 -14.16
N GLY A 240 -26.95 -64.86 -15.28
CA GLY A 240 -25.55 -64.48 -15.33
C GLY A 240 -25.26 -63.20 -14.53
N LEU A 241 -26.05 -62.15 -14.73
CA LEU A 241 -25.95 -60.90 -13.96
C LEU A 241 -26.21 -61.11 -12.48
N ASN A 242 -27.22 -61.91 -12.13
CA ASN A 242 -27.54 -62.24 -10.74
C ASN A 242 -26.38 -63.00 -10.09
N SER A 243 -25.78 -63.96 -10.80
CA SER A 243 -24.58 -64.66 -10.32
C SER A 243 -23.40 -63.71 -10.08
N GLN A 244 -23.22 -62.71 -10.95
CA GLN A 244 -22.18 -61.69 -10.78
C GLN A 244 -22.45 -60.79 -9.58
N TRP A 245 -23.70 -60.36 -9.41
CA TRP A 245 -24.13 -59.54 -8.27
C TRP A 245 -23.98 -60.30 -6.95
N GLN A 246 -24.37 -61.57 -6.90
CA GLN A 246 -24.17 -62.43 -5.72
C GLN A 246 -22.69 -62.59 -5.35
N ARG A 247 -21.79 -62.71 -6.34
CA ARG A 247 -20.33 -62.76 -6.08
C ARG A 247 -19.82 -61.44 -5.53
N TYR A 248 -20.27 -60.32 -6.09
CA TYR A 248 -19.90 -58.98 -5.60
C TYR A 248 -20.40 -58.79 -4.16
N ASP A 249 -21.65 -59.14 -3.89
CA ASP A 249 -22.26 -59.02 -2.56
C ASP A 249 -21.54 -59.91 -1.55
N SER A 250 -21.26 -61.17 -1.90
CA SER A 250 -20.47 -62.07 -1.06
C SER A 250 -19.07 -61.52 -0.76
N SER A 251 -18.37 -61.02 -1.78
CA SER A 251 -17.03 -60.43 -1.62
C SER A 251 -17.04 -59.15 -0.79
N ARG A 252 -18.06 -58.31 -0.97
CA ARG A 252 -18.27 -57.09 -0.17
C ARG A 252 -18.54 -57.45 1.28
N GLU A 253 -19.39 -58.44 1.54
CA GLU A 253 -19.69 -58.92 2.88
C GLU A 253 -18.47 -59.57 3.54
N ASP A 254 -17.63 -60.32 2.80
CA ASP A 254 -16.33 -60.81 3.30
C ASP A 254 -15.37 -59.68 3.65
N TYR A 255 -15.31 -58.63 2.83
CA TYR A 255 -14.49 -57.45 3.10
C TYR A 255 -14.96 -56.70 4.36
N ILE A 256 -16.28 -56.52 4.51
CA ILE A 256 -16.89 -55.91 5.69
C ILE A 256 -16.61 -56.78 6.93
N ARG A 257 -16.79 -58.11 6.83
CA ARG A 257 -16.42 -59.04 7.91
C ARG A 257 -14.95 -58.89 8.31
N GLY A 258 -14.03 -58.78 7.34
CA GLY A 258 -12.61 -58.55 7.58
C GLY A 258 -12.29 -57.19 8.23
N LEU A 259 -13.03 -56.14 7.87
CA LEU A 259 -12.93 -54.83 8.56
C LEU A 259 -13.45 -54.91 9.99
N CYS A 260 -14.62 -55.53 10.21
CA CYS A 260 -15.18 -55.74 11.54
C CYS A 260 -14.27 -56.60 12.41
N GLN A 261 -13.62 -57.62 11.84
CA GLN A 261 -12.65 -58.45 12.55
C GLN A 261 -11.39 -57.65 12.91
N ARG A 262 -10.82 -56.87 12.00
CA ARG A 262 -9.69 -55.98 12.32
C ARG A 262 -10.04 -54.94 13.38
N LEU A 263 -11.24 -54.36 13.33
CA LEU A 263 -11.75 -53.48 14.37
C LEU A 263 -11.90 -54.23 15.70
N LYS A 264 -12.41 -55.47 15.69
CA LYS A 264 -12.49 -56.34 16.88
C LYS A 264 -11.12 -56.82 17.38
N GLU A 265 -10.11 -56.97 16.54
CA GLU A 265 -8.74 -57.28 16.98
C GLU A 265 -8.11 -56.03 17.60
N THR A 266 -8.37 -54.86 17.01
CA THR A 266 -7.93 -53.55 17.53
C THR A 266 -8.66 -53.14 18.82
N THR A 267 -9.91 -53.58 19.00
CA THR A 267 -10.77 -53.21 20.15
C THR A 267 -10.91 -54.33 21.19
N GLY A 268 -10.85 -55.58 20.76
CA GLY A 268 -11.12 -56.80 21.53
C GLY A 268 -9.92 -57.37 22.28
N GLN A 269 -8.75 -56.71 22.21
CA GLN A 269 -7.71 -56.83 23.24
C GLN A 269 -8.05 -56.01 24.51
N GLY A 270 -9.30 -55.61 24.68
CA GLY A 270 -9.87 -54.95 25.86
C GLY A 270 -10.38 -55.89 26.97
N LEU A 271 -10.01 -57.18 27.00
CA LEU A 271 -10.31 -58.09 28.12
C LEU A 271 -9.07 -58.54 28.91
N MET A 272 -7.91 -57.88 28.70
CA MET A 272 -6.78 -57.97 29.63
C MET A 272 -6.34 -56.57 30.08
N PRO A 273 -6.29 -56.30 31.40
CA PRO A 273 -5.92 -54.99 31.92
C PRO A 273 -4.42 -54.76 31.67
N GLY A 274 -4.07 -53.91 30.71
CA GLY A 274 -2.69 -53.50 30.52
C GLY A 274 -2.36 -52.66 29.29
N LEU A 275 -2.92 -52.93 28.11
CA LEU A 275 -2.40 -52.32 26.87
C LEU A 275 -3.43 -51.63 25.94
N GLY A 276 -4.72 -51.61 26.28
CA GLY A 276 -5.76 -50.91 25.49
C GLY A 276 -5.90 -49.40 25.74
N SER A 277 -5.08 -48.81 26.60
CA SER A 277 -5.20 -47.40 27.02
C SER A 277 -4.58 -46.40 26.04
N VAL A 278 -3.69 -46.85 25.15
CA VAL A 278 -2.84 -45.92 24.38
C VAL A 278 -3.60 -45.28 23.22
N SER A 279 -4.34 -46.05 22.40
CA SER A 279 -5.05 -45.49 21.23
C SER A 279 -6.23 -44.58 21.60
N THR A 280 -7.01 -44.97 22.61
CA THR A 280 -8.11 -44.14 23.14
C THR A 280 -7.57 -42.89 23.85
N GLY A 281 -6.46 -43.01 24.57
CA GLY A 281 -5.76 -41.88 25.18
C GLY A 281 -5.22 -40.89 24.15
N LEU A 282 -4.65 -41.39 23.05
CA LEU A 282 -4.17 -40.55 21.94
C LEU A 282 -5.30 -39.78 21.25
N LEU A 283 -6.47 -40.40 21.05
CA LEU A 283 -7.63 -39.69 20.49
C LEU A 283 -8.15 -38.60 21.43
N HIS A 284 -8.23 -38.86 22.74
CA HIS A 284 -8.64 -37.85 23.71
C HIS A 284 -7.60 -36.70 23.82
N GLN A 285 -6.32 -37.04 23.72
CA GLN A 285 -5.24 -36.04 23.67
C GLN A 285 -5.34 -35.18 22.41
N GLU A 286 -5.63 -35.78 21.26
CA GLU A 286 -5.80 -35.04 20.00
C GLU A 286 -7.07 -34.17 20.01
N ILE A 287 -8.19 -34.67 20.55
CA ILE A 287 -9.40 -33.86 20.74
C ILE A 287 -9.10 -32.65 21.65
N SER A 288 -8.36 -32.86 22.74
CA SER A 288 -7.97 -31.77 23.65
C SER A 288 -7.06 -30.75 22.97
N ARG A 289 -6.10 -31.22 22.16
CA ARG A 289 -5.20 -30.38 21.37
C ARG A 289 -5.95 -29.54 20.33
N LEU A 290 -6.86 -30.18 19.59
CA LEU A 290 -7.70 -29.51 18.57
C LEU A 290 -8.66 -28.50 19.20
N ASN A 291 -9.26 -28.84 20.35
CA ASN A 291 -10.12 -27.90 21.08
C ASN A 291 -9.33 -26.70 21.60
N GLY A 292 -8.12 -26.91 22.14
CA GLY A 292 -7.25 -25.80 22.54
C GLY A 292 -6.85 -24.90 21.38
N LEU A 293 -6.52 -25.50 20.22
CA LEU A 293 -6.21 -24.75 19.01
C LEU A 293 -7.43 -23.96 18.50
N LEU A 294 -8.63 -24.55 18.57
CA LEU A 294 -9.87 -23.87 18.19
C LEU A 294 -10.13 -22.67 19.11
N GLU A 295 -9.97 -22.84 20.42
CA GLU A 295 -10.15 -21.77 21.41
C GLU A 295 -9.13 -20.63 21.22
N GLU A 296 -7.87 -20.97 20.90
CA GLU A 296 -6.85 -20.01 20.51
C GLU A 296 -7.24 -19.24 19.25
N LYS A 297 -7.71 -19.95 18.20
CA LYS A 297 -8.17 -19.30 16.96
C LYS A 297 -9.40 -18.43 17.16
N MET A 298 -10.35 -18.85 18.00
CA MET A 298 -11.49 -18.01 18.37
C MET A 298 -11.04 -16.75 19.12
N SER A 299 -10.06 -16.87 20.02
CA SER A 299 -9.49 -15.76 20.76
C SER A 299 -8.73 -14.79 19.83
N GLU A 300 -8.00 -15.34 18.85
CA GLU A 300 -7.31 -14.58 17.81
C GLU A 300 -8.30 -13.83 16.91
N CYS A 301 -9.39 -14.48 16.46
CA CYS A 301 -10.46 -13.83 15.72
C CYS A 301 -11.10 -12.69 16.53
N ALA A 302 -11.34 -12.89 17.83
CA ALA A 302 -11.86 -11.85 18.70
C ALA A 302 -10.88 -10.67 18.86
N ARG A 303 -9.56 -10.94 18.92
CA ARG A 303 -8.53 -9.89 18.94
C ARG A 303 -8.50 -9.11 17.63
N LEU A 304 -8.43 -9.79 16.49
CA LEU A 304 -8.44 -9.18 15.17
C LEU A 304 -9.72 -8.35 14.94
N GLY A 305 -10.86 -8.84 15.40
CA GLY A 305 -12.12 -8.08 15.35
C GLY A 305 -12.04 -6.75 16.10
N ARG A 306 -11.38 -6.70 17.26
CA ARG A 306 -11.15 -5.44 17.99
C ARG A 306 -10.19 -4.51 17.26
N GLU A 307 -9.13 -5.05 16.65
CA GLU A 307 -8.16 -4.25 15.89
C GLU A 307 -8.79 -3.62 14.64
N VAL A 308 -9.66 -4.37 13.94
CA VAL A 308 -10.43 -3.85 12.80
C VAL A 308 -11.37 -2.73 13.26
N GLU A 309 -12.09 -2.88 14.37
CA GLU A 309 -12.97 -1.81 14.85
C GLU A 309 -12.18 -0.57 15.31
N GLU A 310 -10.99 -0.75 15.89
CA GLU A 310 -10.11 0.36 16.25
C GLU A 310 -9.61 1.10 15.01
N MET A 311 -9.21 0.38 13.96
CA MET A 311 -8.83 0.98 12.67
C MET A 311 -10.01 1.72 12.06
N ARG A 312 -11.20 1.11 12.05
CA ARG A 312 -12.44 1.72 11.55
C ARG A 312 -12.76 3.02 12.27
N ARG A 313 -12.55 3.06 13.60
CA ARG A 313 -12.73 4.28 14.41
C ARG A 313 -11.71 5.36 14.03
N LYS A 314 -10.43 5.03 13.89
CA LYS A 314 -9.38 5.97 13.48
C LYS A 314 -9.66 6.54 12.08
N ASP A 315 -10.07 5.68 11.16
CA ASP A 315 -10.44 6.11 9.80
C ASP A 315 -11.66 7.03 9.84
N GLN A 316 -12.65 6.73 10.68
CA GLN A 316 -13.82 7.59 10.85
C GLN A 316 -13.47 8.97 11.43
N GLU A 317 -12.58 9.03 12.43
CA GLU A 317 -12.06 10.29 12.99
C GLU A 317 -11.26 11.11 11.93
N ARG A 318 -10.45 10.41 11.11
CA ARG A 318 -9.71 11.04 10.01
C ARG A 318 -10.65 11.59 8.93
N ILE A 319 -11.66 10.82 8.53
CA ILE A 319 -12.67 11.23 7.55
C ILE A 319 -13.38 12.48 8.06
N GLN A 320 -13.86 12.48 9.31
CA GLN A 320 -14.53 13.65 9.90
C GLN A 320 -13.64 14.88 9.91
N THR A 321 -12.35 14.73 10.21
CA THR A 321 -11.40 15.84 10.18
C THR A 321 -11.23 16.40 8.77
N LEU A 322 -11.12 15.52 7.76
CA LEU A 322 -11.03 15.92 6.36
C LEU A 322 -12.32 16.60 5.87
N GLU A 323 -13.49 16.10 6.27
CA GLU A 323 -14.78 16.72 5.96
C GLU A 323 -14.87 18.13 6.52
N GLN A 324 -14.44 18.35 7.77
CA GLN A 324 -14.38 19.68 8.36
C GLN A 324 -13.39 20.60 7.62
N GLN A 325 -12.23 20.08 7.22
CA GLN A 325 -11.26 20.85 6.45
C GLN A 325 -11.83 21.27 5.08
N VAL A 326 -12.52 20.36 4.39
CA VAL A 326 -13.19 20.66 3.11
C VAL A 326 -14.27 21.72 3.31
N LEU A 327 -15.04 21.65 4.40
CA LEU A 327 -16.06 22.63 4.72
C LEU A 327 -15.44 24.03 4.92
N ILE A 328 -14.39 24.12 5.74
CA ILE A 328 -13.67 25.38 6.00
C ILE A 328 -13.12 25.95 4.71
N TYR A 329 -12.40 25.15 3.91
CA TYR A 329 -11.86 25.63 2.64
C TYR A 329 -12.94 26.05 1.66
N THR A 330 -14.08 25.35 1.62
CA THR A 330 -15.20 25.74 0.77
C THR A 330 -15.76 27.11 1.20
N GLU A 331 -15.85 27.36 2.50
CA GLU A 331 -16.28 28.65 3.03
C GLU A 331 -15.24 29.76 2.75
N ASP A 332 -13.95 29.48 2.92
CA ASP A 332 -12.84 30.40 2.62
C ASP A 332 -12.82 30.78 1.13
N PHE A 333 -13.01 29.81 0.22
CA PHE A 333 -13.07 30.10 -1.21
C PHE A 333 -14.29 30.95 -1.57
N LYS A 334 -15.43 30.73 -0.90
CA LYS A 334 -16.64 31.54 -1.10
C LYS A 334 -16.45 32.95 -0.57
N SER A 335 -15.92 33.11 0.63
CA SER A 335 -15.68 34.43 1.23
C SER A 335 -14.67 35.23 0.41
N GLU A 336 -13.55 34.62 -0.01
CA GLU A 336 -12.57 35.26 -0.88
C GLU A 336 -13.17 35.64 -2.24
N ARG A 337 -14.07 34.82 -2.80
CA ARG A 337 -14.79 35.21 -4.02
C ARG A 337 -15.65 36.45 -3.79
N THR A 338 -16.43 36.50 -2.69
CA THR A 338 -17.27 37.66 -2.39
C THR A 338 -16.44 38.92 -2.12
N ASP A 339 -15.27 38.78 -1.50
CA ASP A 339 -14.36 39.90 -1.25
C ASP A 339 -13.71 40.39 -2.55
N ARG A 340 -13.34 39.49 -3.48
CA ARG A 340 -12.91 39.86 -4.83
C ARG A 340 -14.00 40.60 -5.60
N GLU A 341 -15.24 40.12 -5.57
CA GLU A 341 -16.36 40.78 -6.25
C GLU A 341 -16.60 42.19 -5.67
N ARG A 342 -16.51 42.35 -4.34
CA ARG A 342 -16.58 43.66 -3.67
C ARG A 342 -15.44 44.59 -4.10
N ALA A 343 -14.20 44.08 -4.12
CA ALA A 343 -13.04 44.85 -4.55
C ALA A 343 -13.14 45.27 -6.02
N GLN A 344 -13.64 44.39 -6.90
CA GLN A 344 -13.90 44.71 -8.30
C GLN A 344 -14.98 45.79 -8.44
N GLY A 345 -16.05 45.75 -7.64
CA GLY A 345 -17.06 46.80 -7.56
C GLY A 345 -16.46 48.15 -7.17
N GLN A 346 -15.66 48.21 -6.09
CA GLN A 346 -14.97 49.43 -5.67
C GLN A 346 -14.03 49.98 -6.75
N ILE A 347 -13.31 49.12 -7.47
CA ILE A 347 -12.45 49.53 -8.59
C ILE A 347 -13.31 50.15 -9.71
N GLN A 348 -14.47 49.57 -10.01
CA GLN A 348 -15.36 50.11 -11.04
C GLN A 348 -15.92 51.47 -10.64
N ASP A 349 -16.36 51.64 -9.38
CA ASP A 349 -16.85 52.91 -8.84
C ASP A 349 -15.74 53.98 -8.89
N LEU A 350 -14.51 53.63 -8.50
CA LEU A 350 -13.36 54.53 -8.57
C LEU A 350 -13.02 54.89 -10.02
N LYS A 351 -13.11 53.95 -10.97
CA LYS A 351 -12.92 54.23 -12.40
C LYS A 351 -13.97 55.23 -12.91
N GLU A 352 -15.22 55.07 -12.49
CA GLU A 352 -16.29 56.00 -12.86
C GLU A 352 -16.06 57.40 -12.26
N GLN A 353 -15.69 57.49 -10.97
CA GLN A 353 -15.34 58.76 -10.33
C GLN A 353 -14.17 59.44 -11.05
N VAL A 354 -13.12 58.69 -11.40
CA VAL A 354 -11.99 59.21 -12.19
C VAL A 354 -12.44 59.69 -13.57
N TYR A 355 -13.35 58.97 -14.24
CA TYR A 355 -13.91 59.39 -15.53
C TYR A 355 -14.70 60.69 -15.40
N GLN A 356 -15.56 60.82 -14.38
CA GLN A 356 -16.34 62.03 -14.09
C GLN A 356 -15.41 63.22 -13.77
N LEU A 357 -14.41 63.03 -12.91
CA LEU A 357 -13.41 64.05 -12.59
C LEU A 357 -12.60 64.48 -13.82
N LYS A 358 -12.20 63.53 -14.68
CA LYS A 358 -11.55 63.85 -15.96
C LYS A 358 -12.48 64.69 -16.83
N GLN A 359 -13.76 64.35 -16.94
CA GLN A 359 -14.71 65.14 -17.71
C GLN A 359 -14.91 66.55 -17.14
N GLN A 360 -14.97 66.69 -15.81
CA GLN A 360 -15.03 67.99 -15.13
C GLN A 360 -13.77 68.83 -15.39
N LEU A 361 -12.57 68.22 -15.35
CA LEU A 361 -11.32 68.88 -15.70
C LEU A 361 -11.29 69.34 -17.16
N HIS A 362 -11.75 68.52 -18.11
CA HIS A 362 -11.86 68.91 -19.52
C HIS A 362 -12.85 70.07 -19.71
N LYS A 363 -13.99 70.06 -19.00
CA LYS A 363 -14.95 71.17 -19.00
C LYS A 363 -14.35 72.44 -18.38
N GLN A 364 -13.60 72.34 -17.29
CA GLN A 364 -12.90 73.48 -16.67
C GLN A 364 -11.75 74.01 -17.52
N GLN A 365 -10.99 73.17 -18.21
CA GLN A 365 -9.94 73.60 -19.15
C GLN A 365 -10.52 74.21 -20.43
N GLY A 366 -11.69 73.75 -20.87
CA GLY A 366 -12.47 74.41 -21.92
C GLY A 366 -12.97 75.80 -21.49
N ALA A 367 -13.50 75.94 -20.28
CA ALA A 367 -13.97 77.21 -19.72
C ALA A 367 -12.82 78.16 -19.30
N SER A 368 -11.66 77.62 -18.88
CA SER A 368 -10.49 78.40 -18.50
C SER A 368 -9.75 78.99 -19.70
N ARG A 369 -9.96 78.48 -20.92
CA ARG A 369 -9.52 79.20 -22.13
C ARG A 369 -10.29 80.50 -22.38
N GLU A 370 -11.49 80.65 -21.80
CA GLU A 370 -12.27 81.90 -21.85
C GLU A 370 -12.01 82.83 -20.66
N ASN A 371 -11.33 82.37 -19.59
CA ASN A 371 -11.04 83.16 -18.41
C ASN A 371 -9.54 83.17 -18.09
N ARG A 372 -8.77 83.85 -18.95
CA ARG A 372 -7.46 84.41 -18.57
C ARG A 372 -7.74 85.60 -17.65
N ASP A 373 -7.67 85.38 -16.35
CA ASP A 373 -6.89 86.21 -15.43
C ASP A 373 -7.10 85.76 -14.00
N VAL A 374 -6.07 86.02 -13.19
CA VAL A 374 -5.99 85.82 -11.73
C VAL A 374 -5.50 84.42 -11.28
N VAL A 375 -4.18 84.34 -11.17
CA VAL A 375 -3.45 83.36 -10.36
C VAL A 375 -3.39 83.86 -8.91
N PRO A 376 -3.74 83.05 -7.88
CA PRO A 376 -3.31 83.31 -6.51
C PRO A 376 -2.15 82.38 -6.13
N MET A 377 -1.01 82.99 -5.74
CA MET A 377 0.11 82.31 -5.08
C MET A 377 -0.27 81.88 -3.65
N CYS A 378 0.04 80.65 -3.27
CA CYS A 378 0.10 80.22 -1.87
C CYS A 378 1.55 79.90 -1.48
N ARG A 379 2.14 80.74 -0.61
CA ARG A 379 3.40 80.48 0.11
C ARG A 379 3.10 79.66 1.37
N VAL A 380 3.89 78.62 1.65
CA VAL A 380 3.88 77.90 2.93
C VAL A 380 5.24 78.04 3.59
N HIS A 381 5.27 78.56 4.82
CA HIS A 381 6.44 78.59 5.70
C HIS A 381 6.43 77.37 6.63
N ILE A 382 7.55 76.68 6.73
CA ILE A 382 7.81 75.60 7.69
C ILE A 382 8.27 76.23 9.02
N GLY A 383 7.63 75.87 10.13
CA GLY A 383 8.03 76.30 11.47
C GLY A 383 7.73 75.23 12.52
N HIS A 384 8.78 74.63 13.07
CA HIS A 384 8.74 73.78 14.26
C HIS A 384 8.55 74.64 15.53
N ARG A 385 7.79 74.17 16.52
CA ARG A 385 8.04 74.40 17.96
C ARG A 385 7.17 73.48 18.84
N ILE A 386 7.85 72.75 19.72
CA ILE A 386 7.27 71.92 20.80
C ILE A 386 6.95 72.84 21.99
N SER A 387 5.79 72.65 22.63
CA SER A 387 5.48 73.24 23.94
C SER A 387 4.83 72.18 24.86
N THR A 388 5.33 72.13 26.09
CA THR A 388 5.04 71.20 27.18
C THR A 388 4.25 71.90 28.29
N ARG A 389 3.27 71.18 28.90
CA ARG A 389 2.72 71.26 30.30
C ARG A 389 1.29 70.68 30.27
N ARG A 390 1.03 69.48 30.80
CA ARG A 390 0.81 69.01 32.20
C ARG A 390 -0.53 69.41 32.86
N SER A 391 -1.22 68.36 33.33
CA SER A 391 -2.27 68.29 34.39
C SER A 391 -3.69 68.58 33.91
N LYS A 392 -4.76 67.82 34.25
CA LYS A 392 -5.00 66.94 35.41
C LYS A 392 -6.16 65.96 35.11
N ASP A 393 -5.90 64.69 35.43
CA ASP A 393 -6.77 63.60 35.90
C ASP A 393 -8.30 63.66 35.67
N ASN A 394 -8.80 62.64 34.96
CA ASN A 394 -9.67 61.67 35.62
C ASN A 394 -9.26 60.26 35.19
N ALA A 395 -8.74 59.49 36.15
CA ALA A 395 -8.65 58.03 36.14
C ALA A 395 -10.10 57.45 36.08
N GLU A 396 -10.39 56.28 35.52
CA GLU A 396 -9.82 54.95 35.79
C GLU A 396 -9.76 54.13 34.48
N ARG A 397 -8.61 53.55 34.10
CA ARG A 397 -7.99 52.30 34.62
C ARG A 397 -8.87 51.08 34.34
N LEU A 398 -8.51 50.13 33.47
CA LEU A 398 -7.37 49.15 33.47
C LEU A 398 -8.09 47.79 33.26
N LEU A 399 -7.70 46.82 32.43
CA LEU A 399 -6.40 46.39 31.94
C LEU A 399 -6.55 45.64 30.61
N ARG A 400 -5.68 45.99 29.66
CA ARG A 400 -5.18 45.09 28.61
C ARG A 400 -3.66 45.16 28.73
N THR A 401 -3.01 44.06 29.06
CA THR A 401 -1.58 43.81 28.84
C THR A 401 -1.42 43.44 27.36
N THR A 402 -0.78 44.30 26.54
CA THR A 402 0.62 44.22 26.04
C THR A 402 0.92 42.88 25.35
N ALA A 403 1.47 42.74 24.15
CA ALA A 403 2.34 43.55 23.27
C ALA A 403 2.48 42.70 21.96
N GLU A 404 2.98 43.09 20.80
CA GLU A 404 3.48 44.33 20.19
C GLU A 404 3.58 44.05 18.68
N THR A 405 3.38 45.08 17.89
CA THR A 405 3.58 45.15 16.45
C THR A 405 5.03 45.56 16.18
N GLN A 406 5.65 45.00 15.13
CA GLN A 406 6.63 45.76 14.35
C GLN A 406 6.54 45.39 12.86
N GLN A 407 6.30 46.43 12.05
CA GLN A 407 6.21 46.41 10.60
C GLN A 407 7.59 46.62 9.95
N GLN A 408 7.89 45.83 8.89
CA GLN A 408 8.48 46.14 7.54
C GLN A 408 9.75 47.04 7.40
N PRO A 409 10.55 47.03 6.27
CA PRO A 409 10.17 46.76 4.86
C PRO A 409 11.19 46.06 3.90
N ALA A 410 10.67 45.77 2.70
CA ALA A 410 11.17 45.51 1.34
C ALA A 410 12.68 45.41 0.94
N ALA A 411 12.89 44.47 -0.02
CA ALA A 411 13.67 44.55 -1.27
C ALA A 411 15.00 43.75 -1.44
N ALA A 412 14.97 42.93 -2.50
CA ALA A 412 16.01 42.62 -3.48
C ALA A 412 17.08 41.53 -3.25
N ALA A 413 17.30 40.79 -4.34
CA ALA A 413 18.47 40.00 -4.74
C ALA A 413 18.53 38.53 -4.31
N ALA A 414 17.84 37.67 -5.07
CA ALA A 414 18.38 36.37 -5.45
C ALA A 414 18.71 36.41 -6.95
N THR A 415 19.99 36.43 -7.27
CA THR A 415 20.57 36.23 -8.61
C THR A 415 20.42 34.75 -9.04
N PRO A 416 20.59 34.45 -10.34
CA PRO A 416 19.78 33.48 -11.06
C PRO A 416 20.52 32.17 -11.29
N ASN A 417 19.78 31.10 -11.58
CA ASN A 417 20.31 30.06 -12.46
C ASN A 417 19.27 29.71 -13.54
N PRO A 418 19.68 29.66 -14.82
CA PRO A 418 18.77 29.68 -15.96
C PRO A 418 18.50 28.24 -16.45
N ALA A 419 17.23 27.87 -16.60
CA ALA A 419 16.86 26.77 -17.50
C ALA A 419 15.35 26.66 -17.82
N TRP A 420 14.48 27.51 -17.26
CA TRP A 420 13.03 27.32 -17.40
C TRP A 420 12.32 28.64 -17.70
N SER A 421 12.82 29.36 -18.71
CA SER A 421 11.98 30.25 -19.51
C SER A 421 11.61 29.51 -20.78
N GLU A 422 10.36 29.69 -21.20
CA GLU A 422 9.70 29.14 -22.40
C GLU A 422 9.00 27.78 -22.19
N CYS A 423 7.79 27.83 -21.62
CA CYS A 423 6.57 27.64 -22.43
C CYS A 423 5.33 27.78 -21.55
N LEU A 424 4.60 28.87 -21.77
CA LEU A 424 3.15 28.87 -21.61
C LEU A 424 2.59 27.86 -22.62
N GLY A 425 1.91 26.82 -22.15
CA GLY A 425 0.99 26.04 -22.97
C GLY A 425 1.23 24.53 -22.94
N LEU A 426 0.17 23.82 -22.54
CA LEU A 426 -0.11 22.39 -22.72
C LEU A 426 0.58 21.46 -21.73
N SER A 427 -0.23 20.78 -20.91
CA SER A 427 0.18 19.71 -20.02
C SER A 427 0.57 18.50 -20.87
N ASP A 428 1.87 18.35 -21.16
CA ASP A 428 2.36 17.20 -21.92
C ASP A 428 2.47 15.95 -21.02
N LEU A 429 1.87 14.84 -21.47
CA LEU A 429 1.99 13.51 -20.89
C LEU A 429 3.34 12.90 -21.28
N GLN A 430 4.12 12.42 -20.30
CA GLN A 430 5.44 11.85 -20.54
C GLN A 430 5.51 10.36 -20.19
N CYS A 431 6.11 9.56 -21.07
CA CYS A 431 6.35 8.14 -20.82
C CYS A 431 7.52 7.98 -19.83
N PRO A 432 7.35 7.33 -18.68
CA PRO A 432 8.40 7.25 -17.65
C PRO A 432 9.59 6.35 -18.04
N ARG A 433 9.45 5.51 -19.06
CA ARG A 433 10.52 4.58 -19.50
C ARG A 433 11.44 5.19 -20.55
N CYS A 434 10.89 5.73 -21.63
CA CYS A 434 11.67 6.28 -22.74
C CYS A 434 11.65 7.82 -22.80
N GLN A 435 10.92 8.46 -21.89
CA GLN A 435 10.77 9.92 -21.78
C GLN A 435 10.11 10.60 -23.00
N ALA A 436 9.50 9.83 -23.90
CA ALA A 436 8.71 10.36 -25.00
C ALA A 436 7.56 11.24 -24.48
N LYS A 437 7.35 12.39 -25.13
CA LYS A 437 6.36 13.41 -24.76
C LYS A 437 5.18 13.36 -25.72
N PHE A 438 3.98 13.50 -25.18
CA PHE A 438 2.71 13.49 -25.88
C PHE A 438 1.88 14.66 -25.38
N SER A 439 1.11 15.29 -26.25
CA SER A 439 0.19 16.34 -25.82
C SER A 439 -1.02 15.75 -25.07
N GLU A 440 -1.71 16.56 -24.26
CA GLU A 440 -2.93 16.14 -23.54
C GLU A 440 -4.05 15.66 -24.50
N SER A 441 -4.03 16.12 -25.75
CA SER A 441 -4.91 15.68 -26.85
C SER A 441 -4.57 14.30 -27.43
N GLU A 442 -3.36 13.77 -27.17
CA GLU A 442 -2.85 12.50 -27.71
C GLU A 442 -2.83 11.39 -26.66
N SER A 443 -3.71 11.47 -25.66
CA SER A 443 -3.78 10.52 -24.53
C SER A 443 -3.96 9.05 -24.96
N ALA A 444 -4.66 8.79 -26.06
CA ALA A 444 -4.81 7.44 -26.62
C ALA A 444 -3.51 6.89 -27.23
N GLU A 445 -2.71 7.75 -27.88
CA GLU A 445 -1.42 7.37 -28.44
C GLU A 445 -0.36 7.19 -27.34
N TYR A 446 -0.44 8.00 -26.29
CA TYR A 446 0.35 7.82 -25.06
C TYR A 446 0.11 6.45 -24.41
N LEU A 447 -1.14 6.03 -24.24
CA LEU A 447 -1.49 4.73 -23.65
C LEU A 447 -0.99 3.56 -24.50
N LYS A 448 -1.18 3.63 -25.82
CA LYS A 448 -0.67 2.62 -26.76
C LYS A 448 0.86 2.53 -26.71
N HIS A 449 1.53 3.68 -26.70
CA HIS A 449 2.97 3.76 -26.56
C HIS A 449 3.45 3.19 -25.21
N TRP A 450 2.71 3.44 -24.13
CA TRP A 450 3.03 2.91 -22.80
C TRP A 450 2.97 1.37 -22.79
N GLU A 451 1.98 0.77 -23.45
CA GLU A 451 1.87 -0.68 -23.59
C GLU A 451 2.97 -1.28 -24.46
N GLU A 452 3.39 -0.61 -25.53
CA GLU A 452 4.48 -1.05 -26.41
C GLU A 452 5.85 -0.89 -25.72
N CYS A 453 6.06 0.22 -25.01
CA CYS A 453 7.28 0.50 -24.25
C CYS A 453 7.38 -0.34 -22.97
N ALA A 454 6.28 -0.88 -22.46
CA ALA A 454 6.28 -1.84 -21.36
C ALA A 454 6.79 -3.23 -21.78
N LYS A 455 6.66 -3.57 -23.07
CA LYS A 455 7.04 -4.88 -23.65
C LYS A 455 8.49 -4.93 -24.15
N LEU A 456 9.12 -3.77 -24.31
CA LEU A 456 10.57 -3.60 -24.51
C LEU A 456 11.25 -3.44 -23.15
#